data_AF-A0A1D6Q9W2-F1
#
_entry.id   AF-A0A1D6Q9W2-F1
#
_cell.length_a   1.000
_cell.length_b   1.000
_cell.length_c   1.000
_cell.angle_alpha   90.00
_cell.angle_beta   90.00
_cell.angle_gamma   90.00
#
_symmetry.space_group_name_H-M   'P 1'
#
loop_
_entity.id
_entity.type
_entity.pdbx_description
1 polymer ?
#
loop_
_entity_poly.entity_id
_entity_poly.type
_entity_poly.pdbx_seq_one_letter_code
_entity_poly.pdbx_strand_id
1 'polypeptide(L)'
;MACLTDLVNLNLSDTTEKIIAEYIWIGGSGMDLRSKARTLPGPVTDPSKLPKWNYDGSSTGQAPGEDSEVILYPQAIFKDPFRRGNNILVMCDCYTPAGEPIPTNKRYSAAKIFSSLEVAAEEPWYGIEQEYTLLQKDTNWPLGWPIGGFPGPQGPYYCGIGAEKSFGRDIVDAHYKACLYAGINISGINGEVMPGQWEFQVGPSVGISSGDQVWVARYILERITEIAGVVVTFDPKPIPGDWNGAGAHTNYSTESMRKEGGYEVIKAAIEKLKLRHKEHIAAYGEGNERRCAWAARRSRTARATSRTAGRRPTWTPTWSPP
;
A
#
# COMPACT_ATOMS: atom_id res chain seq x y z
N MET A 1 -23.57 -18.02 27.28
CA MET A 1 -22.31 -17.23 27.36
C MET A 1 -21.95 -16.83 25.95
N ALA A 2 -21.60 -15.56 25.72
CA ALA A 2 -21.14 -15.10 24.41
C ALA A 2 -19.76 -15.68 24.11
N CYS A 3 -19.51 -16.11 22.86
CA CYS A 3 -18.16 -16.52 22.44
C CYS A 3 -17.30 -15.29 22.09
N LEU A 4 -16.00 -15.48 21.91
CA LEU A 4 -15.08 -14.37 21.63
C LEU A 4 -15.47 -13.59 20.37
N THR A 5 -15.88 -14.30 19.31
CA THR A 5 -16.31 -13.66 18.06
C THR A 5 -17.63 -12.90 18.21
N ASP A 6 -18.51 -13.30 19.13
CA ASP A 6 -19.72 -12.54 19.42
C ASP A 6 -19.37 -11.19 20.04
N LEU A 7 -18.41 -11.18 20.97
CA LEU A 7 -17.96 -9.96 21.66
C LEU A 7 -17.23 -8.99 20.71
N VAL A 8 -16.38 -9.51 19.82
CA VAL A 8 -15.69 -8.71 18.79
C VAL A 8 -16.68 -8.04 17.83
N ASN A 9 -17.80 -8.70 17.55
CA ASN A 9 -18.79 -8.28 16.56
C ASN A 9 -20.01 -7.57 17.16
N LEU A 10 -19.95 -7.14 18.42
CA LEU A 10 -21.04 -6.38 19.04
C LEU A 10 -21.35 -5.10 18.25
N ASN A 11 -22.63 -4.92 17.91
CA ASN A 11 -23.10 -3.70 17.29
C ASN A 11 -23.26 -2.59 18.33
N LEU A 12 -22.28 -1.70 18.41
CA LEU A 12 -22.31 -0.60 19.40
C LEU A 12 -23.44 0.40 19.14
N SER A 13 -23.93 0.52 17.90
CA SER A 13 -25.00 1.45 17.52
C SER A 13 -26.33 1.17 18.21
N ASP A 14 -26.54 -0.05 18.70
CA ASP A 14 -27.76 -0.40 19.44
C ASP A 14 -27.72 0.09 20.90
N THR A 15 -26.55 0.55 21.37
CA THR A 15 -26.31 0.86 22.80
C THR A 15 -25.79 2.29 23.02
N THR A 16 -25.04 2.86 22.09
CA THR A 16 -24.44 4.19 22.26
C THR A 16 -24.11 4.85 20.92
N GLU A 17 -24.06 6.18 20.92
CA GLU A 17 -23.57 6.99 19.79
C GLU A 17 -22.04 7.04 19.69
N LYS A 18 -21.33 6.58 20.74
CA LYS A 18 -19.86 6.59 20.76
C LYS A 18 -19.29 5.75 19.62
N ILE A 19 -18.18 6.21 19.05
CA ILE A 19 -17.44 5.48 18.02
C ILE A 19 -16.02 5.19 18.47
N ILE A 20 -15.39 4.20 17.85
CA ILE A 20 -13.98 3.90 17.98
C ILE A 20 -13.26 4.42 16.73
N ALA A 21 -12.21 5.22 16.95
CA ALA A 21 -11.33 5.72 15.90
C ALA A 21 -9.94 5.11 16.06
N GLU A 22 -9.51 4.34 15.07
CA GLU A 22 -8.18 3.73 14.99
C GLU A 22 -7.22 4.68 14.25
N TYR A 23 -6.30 5.30 14.99
CA TYR A 23 -5.31 6.22 14.42
C TYR A 23 -4.13 5.40 13.90
N ILE A 24 -3.86 5.52 12.60
CA ILE A 24 -2.81 4.78 11.88
C ILE A 24 -1.70 5.75 11.47
N TRP A 25 -0.44 5.35 11.65
CA TRP A 25 0.72 6.12 11.19
C TRP A 25 1.87 5.22 10.75
N ILE A 26 2.85 5.83 10.09
CA ILE A 26 4.08 5.17 9.63
C ILE A 26 5.16 5.37 10.71
N GLY A 27 5.79 4.28 11.12
CA GLY A 27 6.83 4.23 12.15
C GLY A 27 8.22 4.66 11.66
N GLY A 28 9.23 4.46 12.51
CA GLY A 28 10.59 4.95 12.29
C GLY A 28 11.35 4.27 11.16
N SER A 29 10.97 3.05 10.75
CA SER A 29 11.60 2.40 9.58
C SER A 29 11.13 3.03 8.26
N GLY A 30 10.02 3.77 8.27
CA GLY A 30 9.36 4.28 7.08
C GLY A 30 8.53 3.24 6.32
N MET A 31 8.53 1.98 6.77
CA MET A 31 7.74 0.88 6.19
C MET A 31 6.81 0.20 7.21
N ASP A 32 7.10 0.30 8.50
CA ASP A 32 6.29 -0.28 9.57
C ASP A 32 5.03 0.57 9.84
N LEU A 33 3.86 -0.04 9.77
CA LEU A 33 2.60 0.60 10.16
C LEU A 33 2.33 0.38 11.65
N ARG A 34 1.81 1.42 12.31
CA ARG A 34 1.44 1.40 13.72
C ARG A 34 0.04 1.95 13.87
N SER A 35 -0.70 1.47 14.86
CA SER A 35 -2.00 2.05 15.17
C SER A 35 -2.35 1.97 16.66
N LYS A 36 -3.29 2.82 17.07
CA LYS A 36 -3.99 2.69 18.35
C LYS A 36 -5.38 3.32 18.28
N ALA A 37 -6.30 2.83 19.11
CA ALA A 37 -7.69 3.25 19.10
C ALA A 37 -8.06 4.18 20.27
N ARG A 38 -8.95 5.14 20.01
CA ARG A 38 -9.65 5.92 21.05
C ARG A 38 -11.16 5.91 20.82
N THR A 39 -11.89 6.12 21.91
CA THR A 39 -13.33 6.38 21.86
C THR A 39 -13.59 7.87 21.60
N LEU A 40 -14.49 8.16 20.67
CA LEU A 40 -15.00 9.51 20.40
C LEU A 40 -16.50 9.60 20.79
N PRO A 41 -17.02 10.81 21.07
CA PRO A 41 -18.39 10.99 21.55
C PRO A 41 -19.46 10.62 20.52
N GLY A 42 -19.13 10.70 19.23
CA GLY A 42 -20.07 10.51 18.13
C GLY A 42 -19.37 10.39 16.77
N PRO A 43 -20.14 10.10 15.70
CA PRO A 43 -19.61 9.96 14.34
C PRO A 43 -18.91 11.22 13.81
N VAL A 44 -17.81 11.04 13.07
CA VAL A 44 -17.04 12.12 12.43
C VAL A 44 -16.74 11.73 10.97
N THR A 45 -16.99 12.65 10.04
CA THR A 45 -16.74 12.45 8.60
C THR A 45 -15.70 13.39 8.02
N ASP A 46 -15.31 14.44 8.76
CA ASP A 46 -14.31 15.43 8.35
C ASP A 46 -13.03 15.24 9.18
N PRO A 47 -11.89 14.89 8.55
CA PRO A 47 -10.62 14.69 9.25
C PRO A 47 -10.21 15.89 10.13
N SER A 48 -10.52 17.11 9.72
CA SER A 48 -10.15 18.33 10.46
C SER A 48 -10.88 18.48 11.80
N LYS A 49 -11.99 17.77 11.99
CA LYS A 49 -12.77 17.75 13.24
C LYS A 49 -12.31 16.67 14.21
N LEU A 50 -11.41 15.78 13.78
CA LEU A 50 -10.83 14.78 14.67
C LEU A 50 -9.79 15.43 15.58
N PRO A 51 -9.73 15.05 16.87
CA PRO A 51 -8.71 15.56 17.76
C PRO A 51 -7.33 15.05 17.29
N LYS A 52 -6.33 15.95 17.32
CA LYS A 52 -4.94 15.52 17.32
C LYS A 52 -4.69 14.57 18.48
N TRP A 53 -3.71 13.71 18.32
CA TRP A 53 -3.29 12.80 19.38
C TRP A 53 -1.78 12.71 19.42
N ASN A 54 -1.24 11.93 20.32
CA ASN A 54 0.19 11.75 20.50
C ASN A 54 0.52 10.27 20.64
N TYR A 55 1.79 9.89 20.52
CA TYR A 55 2.30 8.58 20.88
C TYR A 55 3.74 8.69 21.38
N ASP A 56 4.24 7.60 21.95
CA ASP A 56 5.64 7.47 22.35
C ASP A 56 6.50 7.13 21.13
N GLY A 57 7.16 8.15 20.60
CA GLY A 57 8.09 8.07 19.47
C GLY A 57 9.39 7.34 19.81
N SER A 58 9.77 7.20 21.08
CA SER A 58 10.97 6.43 21.45
C SER A 58 10.76 4.94 21.18
N SER A 59 9.54 4.44 21.39
CA SER A 59 9.13 3.07 21.10
C SER A 59 8.97 2.76 19.60
N THR A 60 9.11 3.76 18.73
CA THR A 60 9.03 3.61 17.27
C THR A 60 10.26 4.13 16.54
N GLY A 61 11.31 4.55 17.27
CA GLY A 61 12.54 5.12 16.68
C GLY A 61 12.33 6.48 16.00
N GLN A 62 11.38 7.28 16.48
CA GLN A 62 11.01 8.58 15.91
C GLN A 62 11.32 9.77 16.84
N ALA A 63 11.64 9.51 18.11
CA ALA A 63 12.01 10.53 19.09
C ALA A 63 12.97 9.94 20.15
N PRO A 64 13.81 10.74 20.81
CA PRO A 64 14.63 10.28 21.94
C PRO A 64 13.76 10.00 23.18
N GLY A 65 14.28 9.24 24.15
CA GLY A 65 13.52 8.88 25.36
C GLY A 65 13.16 10.05 26.27
N GLU A 66 13.99 11.10 26.31
CA GLU A 66 13.81 12.29 27.17
C GLU A 66 12.78 13.29 26.62
N ASP A 67 12.53 13.26 25.30
CA ASP A 67 11.51 14.06 24.60
C ASP A 67 10.83 13.15 23.58
N SER A 68 10.03 12.21 24.09
CA SER A 68 9.51 11.08 23.32
C SER A 68 8.19 11.36 22.62
N GLU A 69 7.56 12.52 22.85
CA GLU A 69 6.23 12.78 22.33
C GLU A 69 6.26 13.11 20.84
N VAL A 70 5.45 12.38 20.06
CA VAL A 70 5.18 12.69 18.65
C VAL A 70 3.69 12.86 18.44
N ILE A 71 3.30 13.90 17.70
CA ILE A 71 1.91 14.31 17.51
C ILE A 71 1.37 13.75 16.18
N LEU A 72 0.21 13.12 16.26
CA LEU A 72 -0.59 12.59 15.17
C LEU A 72 -1.60 13.62 14.69
N TYR A 73 -1.54 13.94 13.41
CA TYR A 73 -2.46 14.86 12.74
C TYR A 73 -3.38 14.02 11.84
N PRO A 74 -4.71 14.00 12.08
CA PRO A 74 -5.65 13.28 11.23
C PRO A 74 -5.70 13.85 9.81
N GLN A 75 -5.59 12.99 8.80
CA GLN A 75 -5.52 13.41 7.39
C GLN A 75 -6.62 12.81 6.52
N ALA A 76 -6.96 11.54 6.73
CA ALA A 76 -8.02 10.87 5.98
C ALA A 76 -8.81 9.91 6.87
N ILE A 77 -10.11 9.79 6.61
CA ILE A 77 -11.04 8.92 7.32
C ILE A 77 -11.51 7.81 6.37
N PHE A 78 -11.51 6.58 6.87
CA PHE A 78 -12.06 5.41 6.21
C PHE A 78 -12.96 4.66 7.18
N LYS A 79 -13.91 3.87 6.68
CA LYS A 79 -14.71 2.99 7.56
C LYS A 79 -13.83 1.83 8.05
N ASP A 80 -13.95 1.46 9.32
CA ASP A 80 -13.23 0.32 9.88
C ASP A 80 -13.91 -1.01 9.47
N PRO A 81 -13.29 -1.83 8.59
CA PRO A 81 -13.90 -3.09 8.15
C PRO A 81 -13.87 -4.17 9.23
N PHE A 82 -13.07 -4.00 10.29
CA PHE A 82 -12.93 -4.97 11.39
C PHE A 82 -13.98 -4.71 12.46
N ARG A 83 -14.07 -3.46 12.94
CA ARG A 83 -15.05 -3.08 13.98
C ARG A 83 -16.44 -2.79 13.44
N ARG A 84 -16.54 -2.46 12.14
CA ARG A 84 -17.80 -2.16 11.44
C ARG A 84 -18.62 -1.04 12.12
N GLY A 85 -19.89 -0.90 11.75
CA GLY A 85 -20.75 0.18 12.27
C GLY A 85 -20.21 1.57 11.92
N ASN A 86 -20.31 2.50 12.88
CA ASN A 86 -19.84 3.88 12.73
C ASN A 86 -18.35 4.07 13.09
N ASN A 87 -17.60 2.98 13.30
CA ASN A 87 -16.19 3.02 13.65
C ASN A 87 -15.33 3.34 12.43
N ILE A 88 -14.19 4.00 12.66
CA ILE A 88 -13.36 4.57 11.59
C ILE A 88 -11.87 4.22 11.75
N LEU A 89 -11.19 4.10 10.61
CA LEU A 89 -9.75 4.18 10.49
C LEU A 89 -9.36 5.63 10.16
N VAL A 90 -8.29 6.12 10.77
CA VAL A 90 -7.80 7.49 10.62
C VAL A 90 -6.35 7.45 10.20
N MET A 91 -6.07 7.71 8.91
CA MET A 91 -4.69 7.87 8.46
C MET A 91 -4.14 9.20 8.97
N CYS A 92 -3.01 9.15 9.65
CA CYS A 92 -2.36 10.30 10.24
C CYS A 92 -0.98 10.55 9.63
N ASP A 93 -0.50 11.79 9.72
CA ASP A 93 0.91 12.12 9.62
C ASP A 93 1.46 12.63 10.95
N CYS A 94 2.78 12.70 11.05
CA CYS A 94 3.50 12.83 12.31
C CYS A 94 4.33 14.11 12.39
N TYR A 95 4.27 14.75 13.57
CA TYR A 95 4.92 16.03 13.86
C TYR A 95 5.55 16.02 15.24
N THR A 96 6.56 16.86 15.44
CA THR A 96 7.05 17.21 16.77
C THR A 96 5.99 18.01 17.54
N PRO A 97 6.10 18.14 18.87
CA PRO A 97 5.24 19.02 19.66
C PRO A 97 5.30 20.50 19.23
N ALA A 98 6.43 20.92 18.64
CA ALA A 98 6.60 22.26 18.07
C ALA A 98 5.86 22.46 16.73
N GLY A 99 5.27 21.40 16.16
CA GLY A 99 4.52 21.45 14.90
C GLY A 99 5.34 21.22 13.65
N GLU A 100 6.58 20.74 13.78
CA GLU A 100 7.46 20.44 12.64
C GLU A 100 7.29 18.98 12.16
N PRO A 101 7.25 18.70 10.85
CA PRO A 101 7.13 17.33 10.34
C PRO A 101 8.40 16.54 10.69
N ILE A 102 8.24 15.36 11.30
CA ILE A 102 9.40 14.51 11.64
C ILE A 102 10.06 13.93 10.37
N PRO A 103 11.33 13.48 10.41
CA PRO A 103 12.06 13.05 9.20
C PRO A 103 11.38 11.93 8.38
N THR A 104 10.62 11.05 9.04
CA THR A 104 9.87 9.96 8.42
C THR A 104 8.50 10.39 7.87
N ASN A 105 8.03 11.61 8.15
CA ASN A 105 6.83 12.17 7.55
C ASN A 105 7.10 12.61 6.10
N LYS A 106 6.93 11.66 5.16
CA LYS A 106 7.05 11.94 3.72
C LYS A 106 5.78 12.56 3.12
N ARG A 107 4.65 12.47 3.84
CA ARG A 107 3.36 13.00 3.39
C ARG A 107 3.39 14.52 3.30
N TYR A 108 4.01 15.20 4.27
CA TYR A 108 4.08 16.66 4.30
C TYR A 108 4.68 17.28 3.03
N SER A 109 5.82 16.76 2.57
CA SER A 109 6.47 17.24 1.34
C SER A 109 5.64 16.92 0.10
N ALA A 110 5.02 15.74 0.03
CA ALA A 110 4.12 15.38 -1.06
C ALA A 110 2.88 16.29 -1.11
N ALA A 111 2.29 16.59 0.06
CA ALA A 111 1.15 17.50 0.17
C ALA A 111 1.49 18.90 -0.35
N LYS A 112 2.70 19.43 -0.07
CA LYS A 112 3.14 20.71 -0.65
C LYS A 112 3.18 20.70 -2.17
N ILE A 113 3.65 19.61 -2.79
CA ILE A 113 3.70 19.48 -4.24
C ILE A 113 2.28 19.46 -4.82
N PHE A 114 1.40 18.62 -4.27
CA PHE A 114 0.03 18.48 -4.76
C PHE A 114 -0.85 19.71 -4.48
N SER A 115 -0.54 20.50 -3.45
CA SER A 115 -1.23 21.77 -3.17
C SER A 115 -0.73 22.94 -4.03
N SER A 116 0.34 22.77 -4.80
CA SER A 116 0.78 23.81 -5.74
C SER A 116 -0.25 23.97 -6.86
N LEU A 117 -0.57 25.21 -7.22
CA LEU A 117 -1.64 25.51 -8.19
C LEU A 117 -1.39 24.86 -9.56
N GLU A 118 -0.13 24.83 -10.00
CA GLU A 118 0.27 24.22 -11.27
C GLU A 118 0.03 22.70 -11.29
N VAL A 119 0.37 22.00 -10.20
CA VAL A 119 0.15 20.55 -10.11
C VAL A 119 -1.33 20.24 -9.89
N ALA A 120 -2.02 21.01 -9.04
CA ALA A 120 -3.44 20.83 -8.80
C ALA A 120 -4.27 21.01 -10.09
N ALA A 121 -3.92 21.98 -10.93
CA ALA A 121 -4.59 22.22 -12.21
C ALA A 121 -4.40 21.09 -13.23
N GLU A 122 -3.28 20.37 -13.16
CA GLU A 122 -3.01 19.20 -14.01
C GLU A 122 -3.68 17.90 -13.50
N GLU A 123 -4.36 17.93 -12.34
CA GLU A 123 -5.12 16.80 -11.77
C GLU A 123 -4.43 15.43 -11.93
N PRO A 124 -3.26 15.23 -11.28
CA PRO A 124 -2.45 14.03 -11.46
C PRO A 124 -3.17 12.81 -10.88
N TRP A 125 -3.42 11.83 -11.73
CA TRP A 125 -4.00 10.54 -11.38
C TRP A 125 -2.90 9.50 -11.22
N TYR A 126 -3.05 8.67 -10.19
CA TYR A 126 -2.18 7.54 -9.91
C TYR A 126 -3.00 6.25 -9.83
N GLY A 127 -2.50 5.19 -10.46
CA GLY A 127 -2.96 3.82 -10.25
C GLY A 127 -1.77 2.97 -9.82
N ILE A 128 -1.75 2.52 -8.58
CA ILE A 128 -0.60 1.79 -8.01
C ILE A 128 -0.97 0.31 -7.87
N GLU A 129 -0.15 -0.54 -8.48
CA GLU A 129 -0.21 -2.00 -8.47
C GLU A 129 0.72 -2.51 -7.37
N GLN A 130 0.17 -2.85 -6.19
CA GLN A 130 0.95 -3.33 -5.05
C GLN A 130 1.06 -4.86 -5.08
N GLU A 131 2.24 -5.36 -5.43
CA GLU A 131 2.55 -6.77 -5.26
C GLU A 131 3.04 -7.05 -3.83
N TYR A 132 2.76 -8.24 -3.32
CA TYR A 132 3.18 -8.70 -2.00
C TYR A 132 3.28 -10.22 -1.96
N THR A 133 4.01 -10.76 -0.98
CA THR A 133 4.14 -12.21 -0.79
C THR A 133 3.65 -12.60 0.61
N LEU A 134 2.85 -13.68 0.66
CA LEU A 134 2.38 -14.29 1.90
C LEU A 134 3.37 -15.35 2.37
N LEU A 135 3.71 -15.31 3.65
CA LEU A 135 4.69 -16.17 4.30
C LEU A 135 4.05 -16.92 5.48
N GLN A 136 4.48 -18.15 5.68
CA GLN A 136 4.17 -18.95 6.86
C GLN A 136 4.86 -18.34 8.08
N LYS A 137 4.10 -18.11 9.15
CA LYS A 137 4.55 -17.39 10.34
C LYS A 137 5.81 -17.98 10.98
N ASP A 138 5.86 -19.31 11.14
CA ASP A 138 6.92 -19.94 11.94
C ASP A 138 8.20 -20.17 11.15
N THR A 139 8.10 -20.35 9.83
CA THR A 139 9.25 -20.69 8.96
C THR A 139 9.73 -19.51 8.11
N ASN A 140 8.94 -18.43 8.05
CA ASN A 140 9.12 -17.31 7.13
C ASN A 140 9.26 -17.74 5.66
N TRP A 141 8.68 -18.90 5.32
CA TRP A 141 8.69 -19.49 3.98
C TRP A 141 7.38 -19.21 3.25
N PRO A 142 7.34 -19.06 1.92
CA PRO A 142 6.12 -18.63 1.26
C PRO A 142 4.93 -19.59 1.45
N LEU A 143 3.73 -19.04 1.51
CA LEU A 143 2.51 -19.80 1.73
C LEU A 143 2.29 -20.78 0.56
N GLY A 144 2.02 -22.04 0.87
CA GLY A 144 1.87 -23.11 -0.12
C GLY A 144 3.17 -23.80 -0.53
N TRP A 145 4.33 -23.34 -0.05
CA TRP A 145 5.61 -23.98 -0.33
C TRP A 145 5.89 -25.11 0.68
N PRO A 146 6.47 -26.24 0.24
CA PRO A 146 6.91 -27.27 1.15
C PRO A 146 8.05 -26.75 2.04
N ILE A 147 8.03 -27.10 3.33
CA ILE A 147 9.07 -26.70 4.29
C ILE A 147 10.42 -27.25 3.81
N GLY A 148 11.41 -26.36 3.66
CA GLY A 148 12.75 -26.71 3.18
C GLY A 148 12.83 -27.09 1.70
N GLY A 149 11.77 -26.86 0.92
CA GLY A 149 11.71 -27.18 -0.49
C GLY A 149 11.06 -26.09 -1.33
N PHE A 150 10.87 -26.42 -2.62
CA PHE A 150 10.27 -25.55 -3.62
C PHE A 150 9.03 -26.23 -4.22
N PRO A 151 8.00 -25.46 -4.60
CA PRO A 151 6.91 -25.98 -5.40
C PRO A 151 7.39 -26.23 -6.85
N GLY A 152 6.48 -26.67 -7.72
CA GLY A 152 6.78 -26.77 -9.16
C GLY A 152 7.23 -25.42 -9.75
N PRO A 153 7.87 -25.42 -10.95
CA PRO A 153 8.35 -24.20 -11.57
C PRO A 153 7.22 -23.19 -11.82
N GLN A 154 7.58 -21.90 -11.89
CA GLN A 154 6.63 -20.84 -12.23
C GLN A 154 5.94 -21.08 -13.58
N GLY A 155 4.68 -20.66 -13.69
CA GLY A 155 3.85 -20.89 -14.87
C GLY A 155 2.37 -21.05 -14.51
N PRO A 156 1.99 -22.08 -13.74
CA PRO A 156 0.57 -22.35 -13.44
C PRO A 156 -0.04 -21.42 -12.37
N TYR A 157 0.76 -20.59 -11.70
CA TYR A 157 0.33 -19.80 -10.55
C TYR A 157 -0.33 -18.46 -10.92
N TYR A 158 0.17 -17.78 -11.94
CA TYR A 158 -0.36 -16.49 -12.39
C TYR A 158 -1.83 -16.63 -12.81
N CYS A 159 -2.72 -15.89 -12.15
CA CYS A 159 -4.18 -16.00 -12.31
C CYS A 159 -4.73 -17.44 -12.18
N GLY A 160 -4.01 -18.33 -11.49
CA GLY A 160 -4.34 -19.73 -11.36
C GLY A 160 -5.52 -20.00 -10.42
N ILE A 161 -6.24 -21.10 -10.67
CA ILE A 161 -7.28 -21.64 -9.80
C ILE A 161 -6.96 -23.11 -9.46
N GLY A 162 -7.35 -23.54 -8.26
CA GLY A 162 -7.04 -24.88 -7.73
C GLY A 162 -6.16 -24.83 -6.47
N ALA A 163 -6.31 -25.83 -5.61
CA ALA A 163 -5.65 -25.89 -4.31
C ALA A 163 -4.11 -26.01 -4.42
N GLU A 164 -3.64 -26.55 -5.55
CA GLU A 164 -2.22 -26.72 -5.87
C GLU A 164 -1.58 -25.50 -6.55
N LYS A 165 -2.37 -24.45 -6.83
CA LYS A 165 -1.93 -23.26 -7.59
C LYS A 165 -2.15 -21.94 -6.85
N SER A 166 -3.22 -21.85 -6.07
CA SER A 166 -3.71 -20.57 -5.51
C SER A 166 -3.75 -20.62 -3.99
N PHE A 167 -2.71 -20.06 -3.36
CA PHE A 167 -2.51 -20.11 -1.91
C PHE A 167 -2.87 -18.76 -1.26
N GLY A 168 -3.77 -18.76 -0.28
CA GLY A 168 -4.16 -17.54 0.47
C GLY A 168 -5.24 -16.68 -0.19
N ARG A 169 -6.06 -17.25 -1.09
CA ARG A 169 -7.16 -16.52 -1.75
C ARG A 169 -8.21 -15.98 -0.78
N ASP A 170 -8.42 -16.68 0.34
CA ASP A 170 -9.28 -16.24 1.44
C ASP A 170 -8.84 -14.88 2.02
N ILE A 171 -7.54 -14.70 2.25
CA ILE A 171 -6.93 -13.42 2.67
C ILE A 171 -7.18 -12.35 1.61
N VAL A 172 -6.93 -12.67 0.34
CA VAL A 172 -7.03 -11.71 -0.76
C VAL A 172 -8.46 -11.24 -0.99
N ASP A 173 -9.43 -12.16 -1.05
CA ASP A 173 -10.84 -11.81 -1.27
C ASP A 173 -11.43 -11.08 -0.06
N ALA A 174 -10.99 -11.40 1.17
CA ALA A 174 -11.34 -10.66 2.37
C ALA A 174 -10.78 -9.23 2.33
N HIS A 175 -9.51 -9.07 1.94
CA HIS A 175 -8.86 -7.77 1.79
C HIS A 175 -9.55 -6.90 0.74
N TYR A 176 -9.92 -7.49 -0.40
CA TYR A 176 -10.61 -6.76 -1.45
C TYR A 176 -11.95 -6.19 -0.95
N LYS A 177 -12.77 -7.03 -0.31
CA LYS A 177 -14.05 -6.58 0.28
C LYS A 177 -13.86 -5.56 1.39
N ALA A 178 -12.84 -5.74 2.23
CA ALA A 178 -12.53 -4.82 3.33
C ALA A 178 -12.11 -3.43 2.80
N CYS A 179 -11.29 -3.38 1.76
CA CYS A 179 -10.91 -2.13 1.08
C CYS A 179 -12.13 -1.42 0.46
N LEU A 180 -12.99 -2.17 -0.26
CA LEU A 180 -14.23 -1.62 -0.82
C LEU A 180 -15.15 -1.06 0.28
N TYR A 181 -15.33 -1.81 1.37
CA TYR A 181 -16.12 -1.36 2.52
C TYR A 181 -15.55 -0.08 3.16
N ALA A 182 -14.22 -0.02 3.30
CA ALA A 182 -13.52 1.12 3.87
C ALA A 182 -13.65 2.39 3.02
N GLY A 183 -13.98 2.26 1.74
CA GLY A 183 -14.06 3.35 0.77
C GLY A 183 -12.74 3.60 0.02
N ILE A 184 -11.82 2.64 0.04
CA ILE A 184 -10.60 2.68 -0.78
C ILE A 184 -10.99 2.40 -2.23
N ASN A 185 -10.46 3.19 -3.16
CA ASN A 185 -10.65 3.02 -4.61
C ASN A 185 -9.78 1.88 -5.16
N ILE A 186 -9.98 0.67 -4.62
CA ILE A 186 -9.35 -0.55 -5.10
C ILE A 186 -10.02 -0.96 -6.42
N SER A 187 -9.23 -1.16 -7.48
CA SER A 187 -9.72 -1.41 -8.84
C SER A 187 -9.59 -2.85 -9.31
N GLY A 188 -8.80 -3.67 -8.62
CA GLY A 188 -8.65 -5.07 -8.95
C GLY A 188 -7.68 -5.82 -8.05
N ILE A 189 -7.62 -7.12 -8.26
CA ILE A 189 -6.70 -8.07 -7.63
C ILE A 189 -6.33 -9.18 -8.62
N ASN A 190 -5.17 -9.81 -8.46
CA ASN A 190 -4.80 -11.03 -9.18
C ASN A 190 -3.77 -11.86 -8.40
N GLY A 191 -3.73 -13.16 -8.67
CA GLY A 191 -2.63 -14.02 -8.25
C GLY A 191 -1.41 -13.80 -9.13
N GLU A 192 -0.25 -13.63 -8.52
CA GLU A 192 0.99 -13.30 -9.23
C GLU A 192 1.78 -14.55 -9.66
N VAL A 193 2.88 -14.32 -10.38
CA VAL A 193 3.69 -15.39 -10.99
C VAL A 193 4.34 -16.33 -9.97
N MET A 194 4.79 -15.81 -8.83
CA MET A 194 5.38 -16.64 -7.77
C MET A 194 4.26 -17.23 -6.89
N PRO A 195 4.30 -18.54 -6.57
CA PRO A 195 3.30 -19.15 -5.69
C PRO A 195 3.30 -18.50 -4.31
N GLY A 196 2.13 -18.05 -3.85
CA GLY A 196 1.97 -17.27 -2.61
C GLY A 196 2.17 -15.75 -2.78
N GLN A 197 2.46 -15.28 -4.00
CA GLN A 197 2.50 -13.87 -4.37
C GLN A 197 1.15 -13.41 -4.95
N TRP A 198 0.79 -12.18 -4.63
CA TRP A 198 -0.48 -11.58 -5.03
C TRP A 198 -0.30 -10.09 -5.33
N GLU A 199 -1.28 -9.51 -6.00
CA GLU A 199 -1.35 -8.09 -6.30
C GLU A 199 -2.73 -7.51 -5.99
N PHE A 200 -2.77 -6.26 -5.53
CA PHE A 200 -3.96 -5.42 -5.55
C PHE A 200 -3.65 -4.08 -6.21
N GLN A 201 -4.63 -3.51 -6.91
CA GLN A 201 -4.49 -2.20 -7.57
C GLN A 201 -5.34 -1.14 -6.87
N VAL A 202 -4.76 0.02 -6.54
CA VAL A 202 -5.48 1.18 -6.02
C VAL A 202 -5.43 2.31 -7.04
N GLY A 203 -6.60 2.77 -7.48
CA GLY A 203 -6.75 3.93 -8.35
C GLY A 203 -7.65 3.67 -9.56
N PRO A 204 -7.90 4.73 -10.37
CA PRO A 204 -7.21 6.01 -10.35
C PRO A 204 -7.57 6.88 -9.13
N SER A 205 -6.54 7.40 -8.45
CA SER A 205 -6.67 8.29 -7.28
C SER A 205 -5.87 9.57 -7.49
N VAL A 206 -6.43 10.71 -7.09
CA VAL A 206 -5.84 12.04 -7.36
C VAL A 206 -4.83 12.42 -6.28
N GLY A 207 -3.62 12.80 -6.70
CA GLY A 207 -2.61 13.44 -5.86
C GLY A 207 -2.36 12.74 -4.52
N ILE A 208 -2.47 13.49 -3.42
CA ILE A 208 -2.15 13.04 -2.06
C ILE A 208 -3.00 11.84 -1.60
N SER A 209 -4.24 11.73 -2.09
CA SER A 209 -5.15 10.65 -1.70
C SER A 209 -4.70 9.27 -2.18
N SER A 210 -3.86 9.19 -3.22
CA SER A 210 -3.28 7.92 -3.69
C SER A 210 -2.37 7.31 -2.61
N GLY A 211 -1.49 8.12 -2.03
CA GLY A 211 -0.61 7.68 -0.94
C GLY A 211 -1.41 7.28 0.30
N ASP A 212 -2.38 8.10 0.71
CA ASP A 212 -3.22 7.83 1.87
C ASP A 212 -3.96 6.48 1.72
N GLN A 213 -4.55 6.23 0.55
CA GLN A 213 -5.29 4.99 0.28
C GLN A 213 -4.39 3.75 0.22
N VAL A 214 -3.21 3.83 -0.41
CA VAL A 214 -2.29 2.68 -0.48
C VAL A 214 -1.78 2.30 0.91
N TRP A 215 -1.47 3.27 1.77
CA TRP A 215 -1.04 2.98 3.14
C TRP A 215 -2.15 2.32 3.97
N VAL A 216 -3.40 2.79 3.86
CA VAL A 216 -4.52 2.14 4.55
C VAL A 216 -4.85 0.78 3.94
N ALA A 217 -4.70 0.60 2.63
CA ALA A 217 -4.84 -0.71 2.00
C ALA A 217 -3.80 -1.72 2.53
N ARG A 218 -2.54 -1.28 2.73
CA ARG A 218 -1.49 -2.09 3.38
C ARG A 218 -1.85 -2.42 4.84
N TYR A 219 -2.36 -1.44 5.59
CA TYR A 219 -2.82 -1.65 6.96
C TYR A 219 -3.90 -2.73 7.04
N ILE A 220 -4.92 -2.64 6.17
CA ILE A 220 -6.01 -3.62 6.13
C ILE A 220 -5.47 -5.01 5.74
N LEU A 221 -4.53 -5.09 4.80
CA LEU A 221 -3.91 -6.35 4.39
C LEU A 221 -3.20 -7.02 5.57
N GLU A 222 -2.31 -6.27 6.24
CA GLU A 222 -1.49 -6.80 7.34
C GLU A 222 -2.36 -7.22 8.55
N ARG A 223 -3.43 -6.47 8.85
CA ARG A 223 -4.42 -6.84 9.87
C ARG A 223 -5.24 -8.08 9.51
N ILE A 224 -5.51 -8.32 8.22
CA ILE A 224 -6.17 -9.57 7.78
C ILE A 224 -5.20 -10.75 7.87
N THR A 225 -3.94 -10.56 7.49
CA THR A 225 -2.93 -11.62 7.65
C THR A 225 -2.67 -11.96 9.12
N GLU A 226 -2.76 -10.98 10.03
CA GLU A 226 -2.74 -11.20 11.48
C GLU A 226 -3.86 -12.16 11.92
N ILE A 227 -5.10 -11.95 11.46
CA ILE A 227 -6.24 -12.84 11.75
C ILE A 227 -6.00 -14.26 11.20
N ALA A 228 -5.39 -14.36 10.02
CA ALA A 228 -5.09 -15.62 9.37
C ALA A 228 -3.85 -16.34 9.95
N GLY A 229 -3.06 -15.70 10.82
CA GLY A 229 -1.80 -16.24 11.30
C GLY A 229 -0.72 -16.34 10.21
N VAL A 230 -0.78 -15.45 9.21
CA VAL A 230 0.14 -15.37 8.07
C VAL A 230 0.95 -14.08 8.17
N VAL A 231 2.18 -14.09 7.65
CA VAL A 231 3.03 -12.90 7.56
C VAL A 231 2.97 -12.36 6.14
N VAL A 232 2.89 -11.05 5.97
CA VAL A 232 3.02 -10.38 4.66
C VAL A 232 4.40 -9.73 4.55
N THR A 233 5.00 -9.78 3.36
CA THR A 233 6.20 -8.99 3.05
C THR A 233 6.02 -8.16 1.79
N PHE A 234 6.53 -6.94 1.85
CA PHE A 234 6.68 -6.03 0.71
C PHE A 234 8.14 -5.96 0.22
N ASP A 235 8.99 -6.89 0.66
CA ASP A 235 10.38 -7.00 0.16
C ASP A 235 10.38 -7.21 -1.36
N PRO A 236 11.19 -6.46 -2.12
CA PRO A 236 11.18 -6.52 -3.59
C PRO A 236 11.69 -7.86 -4.15
N LYS A 237 12.35 -8.68 -3.34
CA LYS A 237 12.89 -10.00 -3.73
C LYS A 237 12.90 -10.94 -2.51
N PRO A 238 11.73 -11.45 -2.10
CA PRO A 238 11.60 -12.20 -0.84
C PRO A 238 12.34 -13.55 -0.89
N ILE A 239 12.38 -14.20 -2.05
CA ILE A 239 13.11 -15.45 -2.26
C ILE A 239 14.20 -15.25 -3.33
N PRO A 240 15.47 -15.58 -3.03
CA PRO A 240 16.55 -15.57 -4.01
C PRO A 240 16.34 -16.55 -5.18
N GLY A 241 17.11 -16.38 -6.25
CA GLY A 241 17.07 -17.28 -7.41
C GLY A 241 15.96 -16.92 -8.41
N ASP A 242 15.41 -17.96 -9.05
CA ASP A 242 14.62 -17.86 -10.28
C ASP A 242 13.13 -17.57 -10.10
N TRP A 243 12.74 -17.15 -8.90
CA TRP A 243 11.39 -16.72 -8.54
C TRP A 243 11.18 -15.24 -8.85
N ASN A 244 9.96 -14.82 -9.17
CA ASN A 244 9.67 -13.41 -9.38
C ASN A 244 9.93 -12.58 -8.11
N GLY A 245 10.21 -11.29 -8.29
CA GLY A 245 10.23 -10.33 -7.19
C GLY A 245 8.92 -9.54 -7.12
N ALA A 246 8.77 -8.68 -6.11
CA ALA A 246 7.58 -7.87 -5.89
C ALA A 246 7.78 -6.42 -6.36
N GLY A 247 6.85 -5.93 -7.18
CA GLY A 247 6.77 -4.56 -7.67
C GLY A 247 5.75 -3.68 -6.96
N ALA A 248 5.83 -2.37 -7.26
CA ALA A 248 4.81 -1.38 -6.93
C ALA A 248 4.58 -0.48 -8.16
N HIS A 249 4.10 -1.05 -9.27
CA HIS A 249 4.02 -0.30 -10.53
C HIS A 249 3.09 0.90 -10.38
N THR A 250 3.50 2.05 -10.92
CA THR A 250 2.76 3.30 -10.78
C THR A 250 2.35 3.80 -12.15
N ASN A 251 1.07 3.60 -12.46
CA ASN A 251 0.42 4.22 -13.60
C ASN A 251 0.16 5.70 -13.28
N TYR A 252 0.41 6.58 -14.25
CA TYR A 252 0.33 8.02 -14.06
C TYR A 252 -0.30 8.71 -15.27
N SER A 253 -1.15 9.70 -15.02
CA SER A 253 -1.61 10.63 -16.05
C SER A 253 -1.92 11.99 -15.46
N THR A 254 -1.80 13.03 -16.28
CA THR A 254 -2.36 14.36 -15.99
C THR A 254 -3.56 14.66 -16.88
N GLU A 255 -4.28 15.72 -16.57
CA GLU A 255 -5.40 16.21 -17.38
C GLU A 255 -4.99 16.45 -18.84
N SER A 256 -3.82 17.05 -19.07
CA SER A 256 -3.28 17.25 -20.41
C SER A 256 -2.94 15.94 -21.12
N MET A 257 -2.50 14.91 -20.41
CA MET A 257 -2.22 13.58 -20.99
C MET A 257 -3.49 12.84 -21.41
N ARG A 258 -4.62 13.09 -20.73
CA ARG A 258 -5.90 12.41 -20.99
C ARG A 258 -6.72 13.06 -22.11
N LYS A 259 -6.35 14.28 -22.54
CA LYS A 259 -7.00 15.04 -23.61
C LYS A 259 -6.44 14.71 -25.00
N GLU A 260 -7.12 15.24 -26.03
CA GLU A 260 -6.67 15.13 -27.43
C GLU A 260 -5.23 15.65 -27.59
N GLY A 261 -4.39 14.89 -28.30
CA GLY A 261 -2.95 15.18 -28.41
C GLY A 261 -2.10 14.81 -27.19
N GLY A 262 -2.70 14.25 -26.12
CA GLY A 262 -2.00 13.92 -24.87
C GLY A 262 -0.83 12.94 -25.00
N TYR A 263 -0.76 12.17 -26.09
CA TYR A 263 0.37 11.26 -26.36
C TYR A 263 1.71 11.99 -26.48
N GLU A 264 1.73 13.21 -27.04
CA GLU A 264 2.97 14.00 -27.12
C GLU A 264 3.39 14.51 -25.72
N VAL A 265 2.42 14.83 -24.86
CA VAL A 265 2.67 15.17 -23.44
C VAL A 265 3.27 13.99 -22.70
N ILE A 266 2.81 12.77 -22.98
CA ILE A 266 3.35 11.54 -22.40
C ILE A 266 4.80 11.33 -22.84
N LYS A 267 5.13 11.45 -24.13
CA LYS A 267 6.52 11.35 -24.59
C LYS A 267 7.42 12.38 -23.91
N ALA A 268 6.96 13.64 -23.80
CA ALA A 268 7.69 14.69 -23.11
C ALA A 268 7.92 14.37 -21.62
N ALA A 269 6.94 13.78 -20.94
CA ALA A 269 7.09 13.32 -19.56
C ALA A 269 8.12 12.18 -19.43
N ILE A 270 8.11 11.22 -20.37
CA ILE A 270 9.09 10.12 -20.40
C ILE A 270 10.52 10.64 -20.56
N GLU A 271 10.75 11.61 -21.45
CA GLU A 271 12.07 12.22 -21.58
C GLU A 271 12.52 12.92 -20.29
N LYS A 272 11.62 13.59 -19.57
CA LYS A 272 11.93 14.16 -18.25
C LYS A 272 12.26 13.09 -17.20
N LEU A 273 11.53 11.97 -17.17
CA LEU A 273 11.79 10.85 -16.26
C LEU A 273 13.16 10.22 -16.53
N LYS A 274 13.54 10.06 -17.79
CA LYS A 274 14.83 9.52 -18.22
C LYS A 274 16.00 10.33 -17.66
N LEU A 275 15.88 11.67 -17.65
CA LEU A 275 16.92 12.56 -17.13
C LEU A 275 17.10 12.46 -15.61
N ARG A 276 16.07 12.02 -14.88
CA ARG A 276 16.08 11.89 -13.41
C ARG A 276 16.06 10.45 -12.92
N HIS A 277 16.38 9.51 -13.80
CA HIS A 277 16.26 8.08 -13.52
C HIS A 277 17.07 7.66 -12.30
N LYS A 278 18.28 8.19 -12.13
CA LYS A 278 19.17 7.84 -11.02
C LYS A 278 18.60 8.30 -9.68
N GLU A 279 18.08 9.52 -9.62
CA GLU A 279 17.44 10.07 -8.42
C GLU A 279 16.16 9.31 -8.07
N HIS A 280 15.39 8.92 -9.09
CA HIS A 280 14.16 8.15 -8.89
C HIS A 280 14.45 6.76 -8.34
N ILE A 281 15.44 6.05 -8.92
CA ILE A 281 15.83 4.71 -8.44
C ILE A 281 16.28 4.75 -6.98
N ALA A 282 16.99 5.80 -6.54
CA ALA A 282 17.39 5.96 -5.16
C ALA A 282 16.21 6.09 -4.17
N ALA A 283 15.01 6.47 -4.65
CA ALA A 283 13.79 6.59 -3.86
C ALA A 283 12.76 5.47 -4.13
N TYR A 284 12.99 4.58 -5.09
CA TYR A 284 12.07 3.50 -5.50
C TYR A 284 12.21 2.22 -4.67
N GLY A 285 12.53 2.38 -3.38
CA GLY A 285 12.65 1.29 -2.41
C GLY A 285 14.05 0.70 -2.30
N GLU A 286 14.47 0.44 -1.06
CA GLU A 286 15.70 -0.26 -0.72
C GLU A 286 15.61 -1.75 -1.13
N GLY A 287 16.72 -2.35 -1.55
CA GLY A 287 16.78 -3.76 -1.96
C GLY A 287 16.34 -4.02 -3.40
N ASN A 288 15.90 -2.98 -4.13
CA ASN A 288 15.37 -3.11 -5.49
C ASN A 288 16.43 -3.58 -6.51
N GLU A 289 17.73 -3.42 -6.22
CA GLU A 289 18.82 -3.98 -7.01
C GLU A 289 18.74 -5.52 -7.13
N ARG A 290 18.26 -6.22 -6.10
CA ARG A 290 18.07 -7.69 -6.12
C ARG A 290 16.98 -8.10 -7.12
N ARG A 291 15.92 -7.30 -7.23
CA ARG A 291 14.81 -7.50 -8.16
C ARG A 291 15.20 -7.16 -9.59
N CYS A 292 15.81 -5.99 -9.79
CA CYS A 292 16.24 -5.51 -11.10
C CYS A 292 17.34 -6.39 -11.73
N ALA A 293 18.29 -6.88 -10.92
CA ALA A 293 19.34 -7.80 -11.41
C ALA A 293 18.76 -9.13 -11.91
N TRP A 294 17.74 -9.65 -11.25
CA TRP A 294 17.03 -10.85 -11.70
C TRP A 294 16.32 -10.61 -13.04
N ALA A 295 15.60 -9.49 -13.17
CA ALA A 295 14.93 -9.11 -14.41
C ALA A 295 15.94 -8.99 -15.57
N ALA A 296 17.07 -8.31 -15.33
CA ALA A 296 18.14 -8.14 -16.31
C ALA A 296 18.76 -9.47 -16.78
N ARG A 297 18.89 -10.48 -15.90
CA ARG A 297 19.42 -11.80 -16.26
C ARG A 297 18.49 -12.60 -17.18
N ARG A 298 17.17 -12.41 -17.07
CA ARG A 298 16.19 -13.04 -17.96
C ARG A 298 15.98 -12.27 -19.26
N SER A 299 16.21 -10.97 -19.29
CA SER A 299 16.19 -10.16 -20.50
C SER A 299 17.59 -10.06 -21.13
N ARG A 300 17.94 -10.92 -22.10
CA ARG A 300 19.17 -10.77 -22.92
C ARG A 300 19.25 -9.45 -23.73
N THR A 301 18.27 -8.56 -23.60
CA THR A 301 18.13 -7.29 -24.34
C THR A 301 17.52 -6.17 -23.47
N ALA A 302 18.08 -5.89 -22.29
CA ALA A 302 17.63 -4.75 -21.48
C ALA A 302 18.10 -3.40 -22.05
N ARG A 303 17.32 -2.80 -22.95
CA ARG A 303 17.16 -1.33 -23.05
C ARG A 303 15.82 -0.97 -22.40
N ALA A 304 15.72 0.24 -21.84
CA ALA A 304 14.44 0.79 -21.38
C ALA A 304 13.41 0.66 -22.51
N THR A 305 12.36 -0.12 -22.30
CA THR A 305 11.27 -0.30 -23.27
C THR A 305 9.97 0.20 -22.66
N SER A 306 9.31 1.12 -23.36
CA SER A 306 7.92 1.49 -23.13
C SER A 306 7.02 0.47 -23.82
N ARG A 307 6.01 -0.07 -23.12
CA ARG A 307 4.91 -0.80 -23.77
C ARG A 307 3.67 0.09 -23.83
N THR A 308 3.25 0.43 -25.04
CA THR A 308 1.91 0.96 -25.31
C THR A 308 0.98 -0.20 -25.60
N ALA A 309 0.16 -0.61 -24.64
CA ALA A 309 -1.04 -1.38 -24.91
C ALA A 309 -2.11 -0.43 -25.50
N GLY A 310 -2.82 -0.87 -26.55
CA GLY A 310 -3.78 -0.04 -27.27
C GLY A 310 -4.77 0.70 -26.36
N ARG A 311 -4.97 2.00 -26.66
CA ARG A 311 -5.96 2.93 -26.09
C ARG A 311 -5.83 3.34 -24.62
N ARG A 312 -4.83 2.92 -23.85
CA ARG A 312 -4.49 3.55 -22.55
C ARG A 312 -2.98 3.55 -22.34
N PRO A 313 -2.34 4.72 -22.14
CA PRO A 313 -0.92 4.77 -21.83
C PRO A 313 -0.69 4.39 -20.37
N THR A 314 -0.28 3.16 -20.14
CA THR A 314 0.25 2.65 -18.87
C THR A 314 1.77 2.86 -18.85
N TRP A 315 2.31 3.42 -17.76
CA TRP A 315 3.76 3.41 -17.53
C TRP A 315 4.07 2.25 -16.61
N THR A 316 4.44 1.14 -17.22
CA THR A 316 4.86 -0.06 -16.52
C THR A 316 6.36 -0.25 -16.72
N PRO A 317 7.16 -0.45 -15.66
CA PRO A 317 8.35 -1.28 -15.76
C PRO A 317 7.93 -2.76 -15.82
N THR A 318 7.00 -3.12 -16.71
CA THR A 318 6.59 -4.51 -16.91
C THR A 318 7.56 -5.15 -17.89
N TRP A 319 8.34 -6.09 -17.38
CA TRP A 319 9.04 -7.08 -18.17
C TRP A 319 8.10 -8.27 -18.32
N SER A 320 7.33 -8.31 -19.40
CA SER A 320 6.58 -9.54 -19.71
C SER A 320 7.57 -10.60 -20.16
N PRO A 321 7.51 -11.83 -19.62
CA PRO A 321 8.01 -12.99 -20.34
C PRO A 321 7.25 -13.10 -21.69
N PRO A 322 7.84 -13.79 -22.69
CA PRO A 322 7.24 -13.98 -24.01
C PRO A 322 5.78 -14.43 -23.98
#